data_AF-A0A8S3IXP5-F1
#
_entry.id   AF-A0A8S3IXP5-F1
#
_cell.length_a   1.000
_cell.length_b   1.000
_cell.length_c   1.000
_cell.angle_alpha   90.00
_cell.angle_beta   90.00
_cell.angle_gamma   90.00
#
_symmetry.space_group_name_H-M   'P 1'
#
loop_
_entity.id
_entity.type
_entity.pdbx_description
1 polymer ?
#
loop_
_entity_poly.entity_id
_entity_poly.type
_entity_poly.pdbx_seq_one_letter_code
_entity_poly.pdbx_strand_id
1 'polypeptide(L)'
;RDRLIEYADKQEIFNINQLSGQYTLDTISSCLFGIETNSLKNENATLIRHLKKFFTIDFTNIFLYILLISPRLAGYLGKKGYSILPKDAIDYVSTIVNHVISRRRQHLETRNDFIQMMIAHEQESKDDELTSEHTETKHPQQQRGTLKKTLTDKEIFSQGLVFLVAGYETTSALLSFFFYFMAIEPVVQEKVYEEIQQELGD
;
A
#
# COMPACT_ATOMS: atom_id res chain seq x y z
N ARG A 1 -19.89 -1.93 -7.53
CA ARG A 1 -21.07 -2.75 -7.88
C ARG A 1 -21.60 -2.32 -9.25
N ASP A 2 -21.91 -1.04 -9.41
CA ASP A 2 -22.60 -0.49 -10.59
C ASP A 2 -21.88 -0.72 -11.92
N ARG A 3 -20.54 -0.68 -11.95
CA ARG A 3 -19.78 -0.80 -13.21
C ARG A 3 -19.79 -2.21 -13.82
N LEU A 4 -19.78 -3.27 -13.00
CA LEU A 4 -19.87 -4.64 -13.52
C LEU A 4 -21.28 -4.95 -14.04
N ILE A 5 -22.30 -4.40 -13.38
CA ILE A 5 -23.69 -4.48 -13.84
C ILE A 5 -23.83 -3.73 -15.17
N GLU A 6 -23.24 -2.54 -15.30
CA GLU A 6 -23.24 -1.79 -16.56
C GLU A 6 -22.60 -2.57 -17.73
N TYR A 7 -21.47 -3.26 -17.49
CA TYR A 7 -20.87 -4.12 -18.50
C TYR A 7 -21.75 -5.33 -18.86
N ALA A 8 -22.43 -5.92 -17.87
CA ALA A 8 -23.35 -7.03 -18.09
C ALA A 8 -24.59 -6.60 -18.90
N ASP A 9 -25.18 -5.46 -18.56
CA ASP A 9 -26.36 -4.90 -19.24
C ASP A 9 -26.05 -4.52 -20.70
N LYS A 10 -24.86 -3.98 -20.96
CA LYS A 10 -24.41 -3.63 -22.32
C LYS A 10 -23.80 -4.80 -23.09
N GLN A 11 -23.58 -5.95 -22.45
CA GLN A 11 -22.86 -7.10 -23.01
C GLN A 11 -21.47 -6.71 -23.56
N GLU A 12 -20.79 -5.81 -22.87
CA GLU A 12 -19.47 -5.30 -23.29
C GLU A 12 -18.35 -6.15 -22.73
N ILE A 13 -17.33 -6.42 -23.56
CA ILE A 13 -16.10 -7.10 -23.14
C ILE A 13 -15.29 -6.11 -22.30
N PHE A 14 -14.84 -6.55 -21.13
CA PHE A 14 -14.02 -5.74 -20.23
C PHE A 14 -12.72 -6.45 -19.85
N ASN A 15 -11.72 -5.67 -19.44
CA ASN A 15 -10.45 -6.19 -18.96
C ASN A 15 -10.51 -6.43 -17.46
N ILE A 16 -10.58 -7.71 -17.05
CA ILE A 16 -10.66 -8.07 -15.63
C ILE A 16 -9.42 -7.65 -14.84
N ASN A 17 -8.22 -7.72 -15.43
CA ASN A 17 -6.99 -7.31 -14.75
C ASN A 17 -7.00 -5.82 -14.38
N GLN A 18 -7.54 -4.98 -15.28
CA GLN A 18 -7.71 -3.56 -15.00
C GLN A 18 -8.71 -3.32 -13.86
N LEU A 19 -9.85 -4.01 -13.87
CA LEU A 19 -10.87 -3.87 -12.81
C LEU A 19 -10.38 -4.40 -11.46
N SER A 20 -9.71 -5.56 -11.43
CA SER A 20 -9.08 -6.12 -10.24
C SER A 20 -8.04 -5.16 -9.66
N GLY A 21 -7.25 -4.52 -10.51
CA GLY A 21 -6.29 -3.50 -10.09
C GLY A 21 -6.97 -2.26 -9.51
N GLN A 22 -8.01 -1.75 -10.17
CA GLN A 22 -8.78 -0.59 -9.68
C GLN A 22 -9.45 -0.88 -8.33
N TYR A 23 -10.10 -2.04 -8.20
CA TYR A 23 -10.70 -2.49 -6.94
C TYR A 23 -9.66 -2.62 -5.83
N THR A 24 -8.55 -3.30 -6.11
CA THR A 24 -7.48 -3.50 -5.11
C THR A 24 -6.91 -2.16 -4.65
N LEU A 25 -6.69 -1.21 -5.58
CA LEU A 25 -6.19 0.11 -5.24
C LEU A 25 -7.15 0.86 -4.33
N ASP A 26 -8.44 0.86 -4.65
CA ASP A 26 -9.46 1.54 -3.85
C ASP A 26 -9.53 0.94 -2.43
N THR A 27 -9.52 -0.39 -2.32
CA THR A 27 -9.51 -1.08 -1.02
C THR A 27 -8.26 -0.75 -0.21
N ILE A 28 -7.07 -0.92 -0.79
CA ILE A 28 -5.82 -0.72 -0.04
C ILE A 28 -5.57 0.75 0.31
N SER A 29 -5.94 1.69 -0.56
CA SER A 29 -5.82 3.13 -0.29
C SER A 29 -6.76 3.57 0.84
N SER A 30 -7.96 2.99 0.88
CA SER A 30 -8.94 3.22 1.94
C SER A 30 -8.47 2.63 3.28
N CYS A 31 -7.90 1.43 3.28
CA CYS A 31 -7.37 0.78 4.49
C CYS A 31 -6.08 1.44 5.02
N LEU A 32 -5.14 1.79 4.15
CA LEU A 32 -3.84 2.31 4.56
C LEU A 32 -3.89 3.81 4.88
N PHE A 33 -4.50 4.59 3.99
CA PHE A 33 -4.43 6.06 4.04
C PHE A 33 -5.78 6.71 4.34
N GLY A 34 -6.86 5.94 4.38
CA GLY A 34 -8.20 6.49 4.56
C GLY A 34 -8.68 7.31 3.36
N ILE A 35 -8.08 7.16 2.18
CA ILE A 35 -8.42 7.92 0.97
C ILE A 35 -9.33 7.09 0.07
N GLU A 36 -10.37 7.74 -0.47
CA GLU A 36 -11.18 7.20 -1.56
C GLU A 36 -10.62 7.64 -2.92
N THR A 37 -9.94 6.74 -3.60
CA THR A 37 -9.35 7.00 -4.92
C THR A 37 -10.36 6.95 -6.06
N ASN A 38 -11.53 6.34 -5.85
CA ASN A 38 -12.60 6.17 -6.86
C ASN A 38 -12.06 5.66 -8.21
N SER A 39 -11.05 4.78 -8.16
CA SER A 39 -10.34 4.25 -9.34
C SER A 39 -11.26 3.40 -10.21
N LEU A 40 -12.29 2.80 -9.61
CA LEU A 40 -13.33 2.09 -10.37
C LEU A 40 -14.21 3.01 -11.23
N LYS A 41 -14.25 4.33 -10.97
CA LYS A 41 -14.99 5.29 -11.81
C LYS A 41 -14.08 6.04 -12.79
N ASN A 42 -12.80 6.18 -12.46
CA ASN A 42 -11.84 6.93 -13.26
C ASN A 42 -10.85 5.99 -13.96
N GLU A 43 -11.03 5.82 -15.28
CA GLU A 43 -10.22 4.90 -16.11
C GLU A 43 -8.73 5.20 -16.10
N ASN A 44 -8.35 6.45 -15.79
CA ASN A 44 -6.97 6.94 -15.77
C ASN A 44 -6.51 7.30 -14.36
N ALA A 45 -6.69 6.42 -13.38
CA ALA A 45 -6.15 6.64 -12.04
C ALA A 45 -4.61 6.77 -12.11
N THR A 46 -4.11 8.01 -12.09
CA THR A 46 -2.70 8.38 -12.12
C THR A 46 -1.87 7.58 -11.12
N LEU A 47 -2.45 7.27 -9.96
CA LEU A 47 -1.83 6.43 -8.93
C LEU A 47 -1.55 4.99 -9.41
N ILE A 48 -2.49 4.34 -10.12
CA ILE A 48 -2.25 3.00 -10.71
C ILE A 48 -1.06 3.04 -11.66
N ARG A 49 -0.98 4.08 -12.50
CA ARG A 49 0.12 4.23 -13.46
C ARG A 49 1.47 4.35 -12.75
N HIS A 50 1.54 5.08 -11.65
CA HIS A 50 2.76 5.17 -10.84
C HIS A 50 3.06 3.85 -10.11
N LEU A 51 2.05 3.14 -9.59
CA LEU A 51 2.25 1.87 -8.91
C LEU A 51 2.79 0.77 -9.84
N LYS A 52 2.27 0.68 -11.07
CA LYS A 52 2.77 -0.28 -12.06
C LYS A 52 4.26 -0.11 -12.38
N LYS A 53 4.81 1.10 -12.26
CA LYS A 53 6.25 1.35 -12.47
C LYS A 53 7.15 0.64 -11.47
N PHE A 54 6.66 0.32 -10.27
CA PHE A 54 7.43 -0.43 -9.28
C PHE A 54 7.62 -1.91 -9.66
N PHE A 55 6.79 -2.44 -10.56
CA PHE A 55 6.83 -3.83 -11.02
C PHE A 55 7.48 -3.99 -12.40
N THR A 56 7.65 -2.90 -13.14
CA THR A 56 8.39 -2.91 -14.40
C THR A 56 9.87 -2.68 -14.15
N ILE A 57 10.70 -3.67 -14.50
CA ILE A 57 12.16 -3.51 -14.47
C ILE A 57 12.56 -2.58 -15.62
N ASP A 58 13.15 -1.45 -15.29
CA ASP A 58 13.72 -0.54 -16.27
C ASP A 58 15.16 -0.97 -16.62
N PHE A 59 15.30 -1.76 -17.69
CA PHE A 59 16.61 -2.18 -18.21
C PHE A 59 17.45 -1.03 -18.77
N THR A 60 16.90 0.18 -18.92
CA THR A 60 17.67 1.37 -19.30
C THR A 60 18.34 2.06 -18.10
N ASN A 61 17.95 1.68 -16.88
CA ASN A 61 18.48 2.28 -15.66
C ASN A 61 19.94 1.84 -15.41
N ILE A 62 20.89 2.74 -15.64
CA ILE A 62 22.33 2.50 -15.43
C ILE A 62 22.66 2.03 -13.99
N PHE A 63 21.87 2.42 -13.00
CA PHE A 63 22.06 2.03 -11.61
C PHE A 63 21.79 0.54 -11.36
N LEU A 64 20.93 -0.10 -12.17
CA LEU A 64 20.71 -1.55 -12.13
C LEU A 64 22.01 -2.30 -12.46
N TYR A 65 22.73 -1.87 -13.50
CA TYR A 65 24.00 -2.47 -13.91
C TYR A 65 25.11 -2.19 -12.90
N ILE A 66 25.15 -0.97 -12.32
CA ILE A 66 26.12 -0.64 -11.26
C ILE A 66 25.91 -1.51 -10.03
N LEU A 67 24.65 -1.78 -9.65
CA LEU A 67 24.31 -2.70 -8.56
C LEU A 67 24.82 -4.11 -8.81
N LEU A 68 24.69 -4.61 -10.05
CA LEU A 68 25.13 -5.97 -10.42
C LEU A 68 26.66 -6.11 -10.47
N ILE A 69 27.36 -5.10 -11.01
CA ILE A 69 28.81 -5.14 -11.23
C ILE A 69 29.59 -4.84 -9.95
N SER A 70 29.12 -3.89 -9.13
CA SER A 70 29.83 -3.46 -7.93
C SER A 70 28.86 -3.04 -6.81
N PRO A 71 28.51 -3.96 -5.89
CA PRO A 71 27.60 -3.65 -4.79
C PRO A 71 28.16 -2.59 -3.83
N ARG A 72 29.50 -2.47 -3.73
CA ARG A 72 30.14 -1.41 -2.93
C ARG A 72 29.91 -0.03 -3.53
N LEU A 73 30.04 0.10 -4.85
CA LEU A 73 29.80 1.36 -5.55
C LEU A 73 28.31 1.73 -5.50
N ALA A 74 27.42 0.75 -5.65
CA ALA A 74 25.99 0.94 -5.49
C ALA A 74 25.62 1.40 -4.08
N GLY A 75 26.23 0.84 -3.03
CA GLY A 75 26.03 1.31 -1.65
C GLY A 75 26.47 2.77 -1.44
N TYR A 76 27.56 3.19 -2.09
CA TYR A 76 28.02 4.58 -2.05
C TYR A 76 27.06 5.53 -2.80
N LEU A 77 26.61 5.14 -4.00
CA LEU A 77 25.65 5.92 -4.81
C LEU A 77 24.27 5.98 -4.15
N GLY A 78 23.84 4.90 -3.48
CA GLY A 78 22.61 4.84 -2.70
C GLY A 78 22.58 5.90 -1.60
N LYS A 79 23.69 6.09 -0.88
CA LYS A 79 23.83 7.16 0.12
C LYS A 79 23.73 8.57 -0.47
N LYS A 80 24.06 8.74 -1.76
CA LYS A 80 23.89 9.99 -2.51
C LYS A 80 22.49 10.19 -3.11
N GLY A 81 21.55 9.27 -2.86
CA GLY A 81 20.16 9.40 -3.33
C GLY A 81 19.92 8.84 -4.74
N TYR A 82 20.79 7.96 -5.23
CA TYR A 82 20.52 7.18 -6.44
C TYR A 82 19.86 5.85 -6.07
N SER A 83 18.78 5.50 -6.76
CA SER A 83 17.99 4.30 -6.49
C SER A 83 17.57 3.64 -7.80
N ILE A 84 17.37 2.32 -7.73
CA ILE A 84 16.75 1.53 -8.81
C ILE A 84 15.24 1.79 -8.89
N LEU A 85 14.65 2.34 -7.82
CA LEU A 85 13.22 2.63 -7.77
C LEU A 85 12.86 3.84 -8.65
N PRO A 86 11.67 3.83 -9.30
CA PRO A 86 11.19 4.94 -10.11
C PRO A 86 10.97 6.20 -9.26
N LYS A 87 11.83 7.21 -9.42
CA LYS A 87 11.80 8.45 -8.63
C LYS A 87 10.48 9.18 -8.77
N ASP A 88 9.95 9.27 -9.98
CA ASP A 88 8.68 9.94 -10.27
C ASP A 88 7.48 9.26 -9.57
N ALA A 89 7.48 7.93 -9.47
CA ALA A 89 6.45 7.20 -8.73
C ALA A 89 6.61 7.36 -7.21
N ILE A 90 7.85 7.36 -6.70
CA ILE A 90 8.12 7.65 -5.29
C ILE A 90 7.64 9.05 -4.93
N ASP A 91 7.98 10.06 -5.73
CA ASP A 91 7.63 11.47 -5.46
C ASP A 91 6.10 11.67 -5.48
N TYR A 92 5.40 11.02 -6.42
CA TYR A 92 3.95 11.06 -6.49
C TYR A 92 3.30 10.44 -5.24
N VAL A 93 3.70 9.22 -4.86
CA VAL A 93 3.16 8.56 -3.67
C VAL A 93 3.54 9.31 -2.40
N SER A 94 4.77 9.85 -2.32
CA SER A 94 5.22 10.66 -1.19
C SER A 94 4.38 11.92 -1.01
N THR A 95 4.02 12.58 -2.10
CA THR A 95 3.12 13.74 -2.06
C THR A 95 1.78 13.37 -1.43
N ILE A 96 1.19 12.24 -1.82
CA ILE A 96 -0.10 11.76 -1.27
C ILE A 96 0.05 11.42 0.22
N VAL A 97 1.04 10.61 0.58
CA VAL A 97 1.21 10.15 1.97
C VAL A 97 1.55 11.30 2.91
N ASN A 98 2.44 12.22 2.50
CA ASN A 98 2.76 13.40 3.31
C ASN A 98 1.54 14.31 3.48
N HIS A 99 0.70 14.44 2.45
CA HIS A 99 -0.56 15.17 2.55
C HIS A 99 -1.50 14.54 3.60
N VAL A 100 -1.64 13.21 3.59
CA VAL A 100 -2.45 12.46 4.57
C VAL A 100 -1.90 12.66 5.99
N ILE A 101 -0.60 12.42 6.21
CA ILE A 101 0.05 12.59 7.51
C ILE A 101 -0.15 14.02 8.04
N SER A 102 0.03 15.04 7.18
CA SER A 102 -0.14 16.44 7.56
C SER A 102 -1.57 16.75 8.00
N ARG A 103 -2.58 16.26 7.27
CA ARG A 103 -4.00 16.46 7.63
C ARG A 103 -4.37 15.77 8.94
N ARG A 104 -3.85 14.57 9.19
CA ARG A 104 -4.05 13.82 10.43
C ARG A 104 -3.46 14.56 11.64
N ARG A 105 -2.23 15.06 11.52
CA ARG A 105 -1.56 15.83 12.59
C ARG A 105 -2.26 17.15 12.92
N GLN A 106 -2.88 17.78 11.92
CA GLN A 106 -3.70 18.98 12.12
C GLN A 106 -5.09 18.68 12.73
N HIS A 107 -5.36 17.41 13.11
CA HIS A 107 -6.64 16.95 13.66
C HIS A 107 -7.84 17.30 12.76
N LEU A 108 -7.62 17.47 11.45
CA LEU A 108 -8.68 17.82 10.51
C LEU A 108 -9.61 16.64 10.24
N GLU A 109 -9.10 15.42 10.36
CA GLU A 109 -9.86 14.17 10.17
C GLU A 109 -9.26 13.06 11.04
N THR A 110 -10.09 12.31 11.76
CA THR A 110 -9.69 11.08 12.45
C THR A 110 -10.34 9.87 11.77
N ARG A 111 -9.53 8.87 11.43
CA ARG A 111 -9.99 7.59 10.88
C ARG A 111 -9.10 6.50 11.43
N ASN A 112 -9.68 5.37 11.79
CA ASN A 112 -8.92 4.22 12.25
C ASN A 112 -8.30 3.50 11.04
N ASP A 113 -7.18 4.00 10.55
CA ASP A 113 -6.42 3.47 9.41
C ASP A 113 -4.95 3.19 9.80
N PHE A 114 -4.19 2.57 8.89
CA PHE A 114 -2.80 2.17 9.14
C PHE A 114 -1.89 3.36 9.48
N ILE A 115 -2.08 4.50 8.82
CA ILE A 115 -1.33 5.73 9.10
C ILE A 115 -1.65 6.26 10.49
N GLN A 116 -2.92 6.26 10.88
CA GLN A 116 -3.33 6.69 12.22
C GLN A 116 -2.68 5.81 13.32
N MET A 117 -2.59 4.50 13.09
CA MET A 117 -1.90 3.59 14.01
C MET A 117 -0.40 3.91 14.14
N MET A 118 0.28 4.24 13.04
CA MET A 118 1.69 4.64 13.06
C MET A 118 1.92 6.00 13.73
N ILE A 119 1.02 6.97 13.51
CA ILE A 119 1.08 8.29 14.18
C ILE A 119 0.81 8.15 15.68
N ALA A 120 -0.17 7.33 16.08
CA ALA A 120 -0.46 7.08 17.50
C ALA A 120 0.75 6.45 18.20
N HIS A 121 1.39 5.47 17.57
CA HIS A 121 2.62 4.87 18.11
C HIS A 121 3.78 5.86 18.23
N GLU A 122 3.91 6.80 17.27
CA GLU A 122 4.89 7.88 17.34
C GLU A 122 4.64 8.79 18.55
N GLN A 123 3.37 9.11 18.86
CA GLN A 123 2.99 9.97 19.97
C GLN A 123 3.20 9.28 21.33
N GLU A 124 2.72 8.03 21.48
CA GLU A 124 2.92 7.23 22.69
C GLU A 124 4.40 7.08 23.05
N SER A 125 5.25 6.85 22.03
CA SER A 125 6.69 6.71 22.24
C SER A 125 7.36 8.00 22.74
N LYS A 126 6.86 9.18 22.34
CA LYS A 126 7.37 10.48 22.81
C LYS A 126 6.93 10.79 24.25
N ASP A 127 5.70 10.43 24.62
CA ASP A 127 5.19 10.62 25.98
C ASP A 127 5.93 9.73 27.00
N ASP A 128 6.32 8.52 26.58
CA ASP A 128 7.14 7.61 27.38
C ASP A 128 8.61 8.09 27.54
N GLU A 129 9.19 8.73 26.53
CA GLU A 129 10.52 9.35 26.63
C GLU A 129 10.49 10.56 27.59
N LEU A 130 9.48 11.41 27.49
CA LEU A 130 9.31 12.59 28.36
C LEU A 130 9.07 12.23 29.84
N THR A 131 8.34 11.13 30.11
CA THR A 131 8.12 10.64 31.48
C THR A 131 9.34 9.93 32.07
N SER A 132 10.20 9.35 31.23
CA SER A 132 11.44 8.68 31.66
C SER A 132 12.56 9.66 32.03
N GLU A 133 12.54 10.90 31.54
CA GLU A 133 13.52 11.94 31.91
C GLU A 133 13.29 12.54 33.32
N HIS A 134 12.14 12.29 33.96
CA HIS A 134 11.78 12.92 35.25
C HIS A 134 11.82 12.00 36.48
N THR A 135 12.29 10.75 36.35
CA THR A 135 12.34 9.83 37.49
C THR A 135 13.64 9.03 37.52
N GLU A 136 14.67 9.61 38.14
CA GLU A 136 15.77 8.83 38.70
C GLU A 136 15.25 8.00 39.88
N THR A 137 14.86 6.74 39.64
CA THR A 137 15.01 5.69 40.67
C THR A 137 14.93 4.30 40.04
N LYS A 138 16.03 3.56 40.18
CA LYS A 138 16.26 2.23 39.61
C LYS A 138 15.44 1.15 40.34
N HIS A 139 14.86 0.22 39.58
CA HIS A 139 14.72 -1.18 39.98
C HIS A 139 15.08 -2.11 38.80
N PRO A 140 15.97 -3.11 38.98
CA PRO A 140 16.41 -3.98 37.90
C PRO A 140 15.59 -5.27 37.87
N GLN A 141 14.55 -5.35 37.03
CA GLN A 141 13.95 -6.62 36.66
C GLN A 141 13.54 -6.63 35.18
N GLN A 142 14.14 -7.57 34.45
CA GLN A 142 13.87 -7.98 33.08
C GLN A 142 14.13 -6.95 31.96
N GLN A 143 15.40 -6.90 31.56
CA GLN A 143 15.81 -6.42 30.24
C GLN A 143 15.23 -7.31 29.13
N ARG A 144 14.00 -7.05 28.72
CA ARG A 144 13.64 -7.19 27.30
C ARG A 144 14.05 -5.86 26.70
N GLY A 145 15.12 -5.85 25.91
CA GLY A 145 15.64 -4.63 25.27
C GLY A 145 14.62 -4.06 24.29
N THR A 146 13.61 -3.36 24.79
CA THR A 146 12.70 -2.56 23.99
C THR A 146 13.38 -1.22 23.76
N LEU A 147 14.18 -1.15 22.70
CA LEU A 147 14.33 0.11 21.99
C LEU A 147 12.90 0.51 21.57
N LYS A 148 12.21 1.33 22.38
CA LYS A 148 10.99 2.03 21.96
C LYS A 148 11.42 3.05 20.89
N LYS A 149 11.65 2.54 19.68
CA LYS A 149 12.11 3.36 18.56
C LYS A 149 10.88 4.03 17.97
N THR A 150 10.70 5.30 18.30
CA THR A 150 9.71 6.18 17.69
C THR A 150 9.86 6.16 16.16
N LEU A 151 8.75 5.95 15.44
CA LEU A 151 8.76 5.96 13.97
C LEU A 151 8.98 7.39 13.46
N THR A 152 9.99 7.59 12.63
CA THR A 152 10.20 8.86 11.91
C THR A 152 9.22 8.99 10.74
N ASP A 153 8.92 10.21 10.30
CA ASP A 153 8.06 10.47 9.11
C ASP A 153 8.53 9.67 7.88
N LYS A 154 9.86 9.51 7.72
CA LYS A 154 10.46 8.71 6.66
C LYS A 154 10.15 7.23 6.79
N GLU A 155 10.18 6.69 8.01
CA GLU A 155 9.82 5.30 8.28
C GLU A 155 8.33 5.07 8.08
N ILE A 156 7.46 5.96 8.57
CA ILE A 156 6.00 5.92 8.33
C ILE A 156 5.69 5.91 6.84
N PHE A 157 6.30 6.83 6.07
CA PHE A 157 6.17 6.86 4.62
C PHE A 157 6.67 5.57 3.97
N SER A 158 7.86 5.10 4.35
CA SER A 158 8.47 3.91 3.75
C SER A 158 7.59 2.67 3.98
N GLN A 159 7.04 2.49 5.17
CA GLN A 159 6.12 1.39 5.46
C GLN A 159 4.83 1.53 4.65
N GLY A 160 4.22 2.72 4.64
CA GLY A 160 3.01 2.97 3.83
C GLY A 160 3.22 2.66 2.35
N LEU A 161 4.38 3.04 1.78
CA LEU A 161 4.75 2.74 0.40
C LEU A 161 4.89 1.23 0.16
N VAL A 162 5.60 0.52 1.05
CA VAL A 162 5.80 -0.93 0.94
C VAL A 162 4.46 -1.67 0.99
N PHE A 163 3.59 -1.35 1.95
CA PHE A 163 2.26 -1.96 2.05
C PHE A 163 1.41 -1.67 0.82
N LEU A 164 1.40 -0.42 0.34
CA LEU A 164 0.65 -0.03 -0.85
C LEU A 164 1.09 -0.81 -2.10
N VAL A 165 2.40 -0.83 -2.36
CA VAL A 165 2.97 -1.52 -3.53
C VAL A 165 2.73 -3.02 -3.42
N ALA A 166 3.11 -3.62 -2.29
CA ALA A 166 3.02 -5.07 -2.09
C ALA A 166 1.57 -5.56 -2.19
N GLY A 167 0.61 -4.88 -1.55
CA GLY A 167 -0.78 -5.33 -1.55
C GLY A 167 -1.54 -5.03 -2.84
N TYR A 168 -1.09 -4.05 -3.65
CA TYR A 168 -1.71 -3.71 -4.93
C TYR A 168 -1.55 -4.83 -5.96
N GLU A 169 -0.31 -5.18 -6.31
CA GLU A 169 -0.07 -6.06 -7.46
C GLU A 169 -0.45 -7.51 -7.18
N THR A 170 -0.10 -8.02 -5.98
CA THR A 170 -0.36 -9.42 -5.64
C THR A 170 -1.86 -9.73 -5.60
N THR A 171 -2.66 -8.85 -5.00
CA THR A 171 -4.11 -9.04 -4.88
C THR A 171 -4.80 -8.81 -6.23
N SER A 172 -4.36 -7.81 -7.00
CA SER A 172 -4.86 -7.59 -8.36
C SER A 172 -4.63 -8.81 -9.26
N ALA A 173 -3.43 -9.38 -9.23
CA ALA A 173 -3.09 -10.59 -9.97
C ALA A 173 -3.91 -11.80 -9.49
N LEU A 174 -4.01 -12.01 -8.18
CA LEU A 174 -4.82 -13.09 -7.59
C LEU A 174 -6.28 -13.01 -8.06
N LEU A 175 -6.91 -11.84 -7.96
CA LEU A 175 -8.29 -11.64 -8.40
C LEU A 175 -8.44 -11.88 -9.90
N SER A 176 -7.48 -11.42 -10.71
CA SER A 176 -7.49 -11.66 -12.15
C SER A 176 -7.50 -13.16 -12.47
N PHE A 177 -6.64 -13.94 -11.82
CA PHE A 177 -6.60 -15.39 -11.98
C PHE A 177 -7.86 -16.06 -11.45
N PHE A 178 -8.35 -15.64 -10.28
CA PHE A 178 -9.58 -16.14 -9.69
C PHE A 178 -10.74 -16.03 -10.68
N PHE A 179 -10.99 -14.83 -11.23
CA PHE A 179 -12.08 -14.62 -12.19
C PHE A 179 -11.86 -15.36 -13.50
N TYR A 180 -10.61 -15.46 -13.97
CA TYR A 180 -10.28 -16.28 -15.12
C TYR A 180 -10.68 -17.74 -14.92
N PHE A 181 -10.32 -18.35 -13.78
CA PHE A 181 -10.70 -19.72 -13.46
C PHE A 181 -12.21 -19.90 -13.29
N MET A 182 -12.91 -18.94 -12.66
CA MET A 182 -14.38 -18.97 -12.57
C MET A 182 -15.03 -18.93 -13.96
N ALA A 183 -14.45 -18.22 -14.93
CA ALA A 183 -14.99 -18.14 -16.27
C ALA A 183 -14.80 -19.43 -17.10
N ILE A 184 -13.73 -20.20 -16.85
CA ILE A 184 -13.43 -21.42 -17.61
C ILE A 184 -13.87 -22.72 -16.93
N GLU A 185 -14.20 -22.68 -15.63
CA GLU A 185 -14.68 -23.83 -14.84
C GLU A 185 -16.12 -23.58 -14.30
N PRO A 186 -17.18 -23.71 -15.13
CA PRO A 186 -18.55 -23.37 -14.73
C PRO A 186 -19.06 -24.17 -13.52
N VAL A 187 -18.65 -25.43 -13.38
CA VAL A 187 -19.04 -26.29 -12.24
C VAL A 187 -18.51 -25.72 -10.92
N VAL A 188 -17.29 -25.17 -10.93
CA VAL A 188 -16.69 -24.55 -9.74
C VAL A 188 -17.34 -23.21 -9.47
N GLN A 189 -17.59 -22.41 -10.51
CA GLN A 189 -18.23 -21.11 -10.37
C GLN A 189 -19.66 -21.20 -9.80
N GLU A 190 -20.46 -22.17 -10.26
CA GLU A 190 -21.81 -22.39 -9.74
C GLU A 190 -21.76 -22.76 -8.26
N LYS A 191 -20.85 -23.67 -7.87
CA LYS A 191 -20.67 -24.05 -6.46
C LYS A 191 -20.29 -22.87 -5.57
N VAL A 192 -19.37 -22.02 -6.03
CA VAL A 192 -18.98 -20.80 -5.28
C VAL A 192 -20.17 -19.83 -5.17
N TYR A 193 -20.98 -19.71 -6.23
CA TYR A 193 -22.17 -18.88 -6.22
C TYR A 193 -23.22 -19.40 -5.23
N GLU A 194 -23.52 -20.70 -5.25
CA GLU A 194 -24.43 -21.35 -4.29
C GLU A 194 -23.98 -21.13 -2.84
N GLU A 195 -22.68 -21.28 -2.55
CA GLU A 195 -22.11 -21.04 -1.23
C GLU A 195 -22.27 -19.58 -0.78
N ILE A 196 -22.01 -18.63 -1.68
CA ILE A 196 -22.23 -17.19 -1.41
C ILE A 196 -23.70 -16.92 -1.08
N GLN A 197 -24.62 -17.46 -1.89
CA GLN A 197 -26.07 -17.29 -1.70
C GLN A 197 -26.56 -17.89 -0.37
N GLN A 198 -26.01 -19.06 0.00
CA GLN A 198 -26.36 -19.73 1.25
C GLN A 198 -25.92 -18.92 2.49
N GLU A 199 -24.72 -18.36 2.48
CA GLU A 199 -24.13 -17.71 3.66
C GLU A 199 -24.47 -16.22 3.78
N LEU A 200 -24.61 -15.51 2.66
CA LEU A 200 -24.80 -14.06 2.65
C LEU A 200 -26.22 -13.63 2.28
N GLY A 201 -27.03 -14.50 1.68
CA GLY A 201 -28.34 -14.13 1.12
C GLY A 201 -28.23 -13.16 -0.07
N ASP A 202 -29.37 -12.63 -0.52
CA ASP A 202 -29.47 -11.65 -1.61
C ASP A 202 -28.95 -10.24 -1.25
#